data_AF-A0A9P0ZA60-F1
#
_entry.id   AF-A0A9P0ZA60-F1
#
_cell.length_a   1.000
_cell.length_b   1.000
_cell.length_c   1.000
_cell.angle_alpha   90.00
_cell.angle_beta   90.00
_cell.angle_gamma   90.00
#
_symmetry.space_group_name_H-M   'P 1'
#
loop_
_entity.id
_entity.type
_entity.pdbx_description
1 polymer ?
#
loop_
_entity_poly.entity_id
_entity_poly.type
_entity_poly.pdbx_seq_one_letter_code
_entity_poly.pdbx_strand_id
1 'polypeptide(L)'
;MKISNGDVNCHFLHGNLQFVKFETVKIDDCIKFLSSKQINFSGGRCQEAHDRNKNVIIKATGGGAFKFANLFKEKLGMTLDKVDEMDCLVAGANFLLKAVQHEAFTHMSSKKEYVQIDQNDLYPYLLVNVGSGVSMIKVDRDHKFERVSGTSVGGGTFWGLGKLLTQCKSFDELLELSHEGNNRVVDMLVGDIYGTDYSRIGLASTAIASSFGKAISENKELNDYRPEDISRSLLRMISNNVAQIAYLNALRFGLKRIFFGGFFIRGHAYTMDTISEGVHFWSKGEAKALFFRHEGFLGALGALMNRGSKDMADLLSLRFIQELPTSLGGTEDSLHSSTLFSVNEN
;
A
#
# COMPACT_ATOMS: atom_id res chain seq x y z
N MET A 1 -15.30 -31.45 46.77
CA MET A 1 -15.34 -30.00 46.43
C MET A 1 -15.19 -29.91 44.92
N LYS A 2 -16.28 -29.59 44.21
CA LYS A 2 -16.29 -29.45 42.75
C LYS A 2 -15.60 -28.13 42.40
N ILE A 3 -14.56 -28.17 41.57
CA ILE A 3 -14.13 -27.03 40.77
C ILE A 3 -14.32 -27.47 39.31
N SER A 4 -15.18 -26.73 38.64
CA SER A 4 -15.70 -26.99 37.30
C SER A 4 -14.66 -26.73 36.21
N ASN A 5 -14.56 -27.67 35.27
CA ASN A 5 -13.97 -27.49 33.95
C ASN A 5 -14.59 -26.26 33.27
N GLY A 6 -13.73 -25.31 32.90
CA GLY A 6 -13.99 -24.33 31.86
C GLY A 6 -12.96 -24.53 30.76
N ASP A 7 -13.10 -25.59 29.98
CA ASP A 7 -12.33 -25.76 28.75
C ASP A 7 -12.73 -24.66 27.77
N VAL A 8 -11.95 -23.58 27.74
CA VAL A 8 -11.99 -22.61 26.64
C VAL A 8 -11.27 -23.28 25.48
N ASN A 9 -12.05 -24.02 24.69
CA ASN A 9 -11.59 -24.70 23.48
C ASN A 9 -11.26 -23.62 22.43
N CYS A 10 -10.06 -23.03 22.52
CA CYS A 10 -9.49 -22.10 21.56
C CYS A 10 -8.98 -22.92 20.37
N HIS A 11 -9.79 -22.98 19.30
CA HIS A 11 -9.41 -23.66 18.07
C HIS A 11 -8.39 -22.81 17.32
N PHE A 12 -7.10 -23.08 17.55
CA PHE A 12 -6.02 -22.48 16.76
C PHE A 12 -6.17 -22.83 15.27
N LEU A 13 -6.67 -21.88 14.48
CA LEU A 13 -6.74 -22.00 13.03
C LEU A 13 -5.33 -21.82 12.45
N HIS A 14 -4.77 -22.91 11.94
CA HIS A 14 -3.53 -22.88 11.17
C HIS A 14 -3.88 -22.71 9.69
N GLY A 15 -3.28 -21.73 9.02
CA GLY A 15 -3.55 -21.47 7.61
C GLY A 15 -2.61 -20.46 6.97
N ASN A 16 -2.64 -20.40 5.65
CA ASN A 16 -1.88 -19.44 4.87
C ASN A 16 -2.78 -18.27 4.47
N LEU A 17 -2.35 -17.05 4.79
CA LEU A 17 -2.99 -15.83 4.30
C LEU A 17 -2.50 -15.52 2.89
N GLN A 18 -3.42 -15.41 1.93
CA GLN A 18 -3.13 -15.11 0.52
C GLN A 18 -3.60 -13.71 0.17
N PHE A 19 -2.75 -12.94 -0.51
CA PHE A 19 -3.04 -11.58 -0.94
C PHE A 19 -3.28 -11.55 -2.45
N VAL A 20 -4.46 -11.08 -2.86
CA VAL A 20 -4.87 -11.03 -4.28
C VAL A 20 -5.37 -9.63 -4.61
N LYS A 21 -4.97 -9.11 -5.78
CA LYS A 21 -5.40 -7.81 -6.30
C LYS A 21 -5.90 -7.93 -7.74
N PHE A 22 -6.81 -7.05 -8.11
CA PHE A 22 -7.27 -6.87 -9.49
C PHE A 22 -7.70 -5.41 -9.69
N GLU A 23 -7.74 -4.97 -10.94
CA GLU A 23 -8.18 -3.60 -11.27
C GLU A 23 -9.70 -3.48 -11.14
N THR A 24 -10.19 -2.44 -10.45
CA THR A 24 -11.63 -2.20 -10.25
C THR A 24 -12.42 -2.10 -11.56
N VAL A 25 -11.78 -1.70 -12.67
CA VAL A 25 -12.42 -1.68 -14.00
C VAL A 25 -12.83 -3.08 -14.47
N LYS A 26 -12.19 -4.14 -13.96
CA LYS A 26 -12.47 -5.55 -14.26
C LYS A 26 -13.40 -6.20 -13.22
N ILE A 27 -14.23 -5.41 -12.53
CA ILE A 27 -15.12 -5.92 -11.47
C ILE A 27 -16.10 -6.98 -12.00
N ASP A 28 -16.59 -6.84 -13.23
CA ASP A 28 -17.48 -7.82 -13.86
C ASP A 28 -16.77 -9.16 -14.10
N ASP A 29 -15.49 -9.14 -14.46
CA ASP A 29 -14.70 -10.37 -14.64
C ASP A 29 -14.42 -11.05 -13.29
N CYS A 30 -14.19 -10.27 -12.23
CA CYS A 30 -14.11 -10.78 -10.87
C CYS A 30 -15.43 -11.48 -10.46
N ILE A 31 -16.58 -10.87 -10.75
CA ILE A 31 -17.89 -11.47 -10.46
C ILE A 31 -18.08 -12.78 -11.24
N LYS A 32 -17.79 -12.80 -12.55
CA LYS A 32 -17.87 -14.03 -13.35
C LYS A 32 -16.94 -15.11 -12.80
N PHE A 33 -15.74 -14.74 -12.39
CA PHE A 33 -14.79 -15.66 -11.76
C PHE A 33 -15.37 -16.27 -10.48
N LEU A 34 -15.88 -15.44 -9.57
CA LEU A 34 -16.51 -15.89 -8.32
C LEU A 34 -17.73 -16.79 -8.57
N SER A 35 -18.57 -16.47 -9.56
CA SER A 35 -19.69 -17.32 -9.98
C SER A 35 -19.21 -18.67 -10.51
N SER A 36 -18.21 -18.66 -11.40
CA SER A 36 -17.71 -19.88 -12.07
C SER A 36 -17.06 -20.87 -11.12
N LYS A 37 -16.40 -20.36 -10.07
CA LYS A 37 -15.75 -21.19 -9.06
C LYS A 37 -16.72 -21.80 -8.06
N GLN A 38 -18.03 -21.51 -8.19
CA GLN A 38 -19.07 -21.91 -7.24
C GLN A 38 -18.52 -21.81 -5.81
N ILE A 39 -17.99 -20.65 -5.43
CA ILE A 39 -17.38 -20.50 -4.11
C ILE A 39 -18.49 -20.51 -3.05
N ASN A 40 -19.01 -21.71 -2.82
CA ASN A 40 -19.86 -22.11 -1.72
C ASN A 40 -18.91 -22.26 -0.53
N PHE A 41 -18.61 -21.12 0.09
CA PHE A 41 -17.77 -21.03 1.27
C PHE A 41 -18.38 -21.81 2.44
N SER A 42 -18.05 -23.09 2.53
CA SER A 42 -18.01 -23.83 3.80
C SER A 42 -16.54 -24.09 4.12
N GLY A 43 -15.91 -23.09 4.74
CA GLY A 43 -14.64 -23.30 5.45
C GLY A 43 -14.90 -24.15 6.69
N GLY A 44 -15.06 -25.45 6.48
CA GLY A 44 -15.30 -26.42 7.53
C GLY A 44 -15.59 -27.77 6.90
N ARG A 45 -14.71 -28.76 7.14
CA ARG A 45 -15.06 -30.18 7.00
C ARG A 45 -16.17 -30.49 8.00
N CYS A 46 -17.41 -30.15 7.68
CA CYS A 46 -18.58 -30.77 8.27
C CYS A 46 -19.41 -31.28 7.10
N GLN A 47 -19.27 -32.57 6.84
CA GLN A 47 -20.27 -33.34 6.11
C GLN A 47 -21.56 -33.32 6.94
N GLU A 48 -22.28 -32.20 6.91
CA GLU A 48 -23.69 -32.18 7.27
C GLU A 48 -24.45 -31.43 6.18
N ALA A 49 -25.53 -32.08 5.78
CA ALA A 49 -26.25 -31.84 4.55
C ALA A 49 -26.71 -30.39 4.37
N HIS A 50 -26.58 -29.92 3.12
CA HIS A 50 -27.45 -28.96 2.46
C HIS A 50 -28.22 -27.97 3.36
N ASP A 51 -27.59 -26.83 3.64
CA ASP A 51 -28.31 -25.58 3.80
C ASP A 51 -27.92 -24.65 2.65
N ARG A 52 -28.60 -24.82 1.49
CA ARG A 52 -28.40 -23.99 0.29
C ARG A 52 -28.88 -22.54 0.47
N ASN A 53 -29.30 -22.15 1.69
CA ASN A 53 -29.97 -20.89 1.99
C ASN A 53 -29.19 -19.94 2.91
N LYS A 54 -27.94 -20.23 3.26
CA LYS A 54 -27.14 -19.26 4.01
C LYS A 54 -26.67 -18.13 3.10
N ASN A 55 -27.25 -16.95 3.29
CA ASN A 55 -26.74 -15.69 2.73
C ASN A 55 -25.25 -15.56 3.06
N VAL A 56 -24.40 -15.62 2.03
CA VAL A 56 -22.96 -15.44 2.19
C VAL A 56 -22.70 -13.96 2.51
N ILE A 57 -22.09 -13.71 3.67
CA ILE A 57 -21.71 -12.37 4.12
C ILE A 57 -20.21 -12.20 3.93
N ILE A 58 -19.81 -11.19 3.15
CA ILE A 58 -18.40 -10.84 2.92
C ILE A 58 -18.12 -9.49 3.56
N LYS A 59 -17.13 -9.43 4.45
CA LYS A 59 -16.64 -8.14 4.96
C LYS A 59 -15.93 -7.39 3.85
N ALA A 60 -16.35 -6.15 3.62
CA ALA A 60 -15.82 -5.30 2.59
C ALA A 60 -15.59 -3.89 3.15
N THR A 61 -14.47 -3.28 2.76
CA THR A 61 -14.10 -1.93 3.16
C THR A 61 -13.83 -1.04 1.94
N GLY A 62 -13.58 0.24 2.19
CA GLY A 62 -13.37 1.27 1.17
C GLY A 62 -14.64 1.66 0.41
N GLY A 63 -14.54 2.73 -0.39
CA GLY A 63 -15.69 3.24 -1.15
C GLY A 63 -16.35 2.22 -2.10
N GLY A 64 -15.59 1.23 -2.57
CA GLY A 64 -16.09 0.14 -3.42
C GLY A 64 -17.12 -0.75 -2.71
N ALA A 65 -17.01 -0.93 -1.39
CA ALA A 65 -17.95 -1.72 -0.60
C ALA A 65 -19.37 -1.15 -0.64
N PHE A 66 -19.51 0.17 -0.79
CA PHE A 66 -20.79 0.84 -0.97
C PHE A 66 -21.22 0.82 -2.44
N LYS A 67 -20.31 1.20 -3.35
CA LYS A 67 -20.59 1.34 -4.79
C LYS A 67 -21.05 0.03 -5.43
N PHE A 68 -20.45 -1.10 -5.05
CA PHE A 68 -20.69 -2.40 -5.68
C PHE A 68 -21.59 -3.33 -4.86
N ALA A 69 -22.16 -2.87 -3.74
CA ALA A 69 -22.99 -3.69 -2.87
C ALA A 69 -24.17 -4.35 -3.60
N ASN A 70 -24.93 -3.57 -4.36
CA ASN A 70 -26.08 -4.08 -5.11
C ASN A 70 -25.64 -5.07 -6.20
N LEU A 71 -24.52 -4.79 -6.87
CA LEU A 71 -23.98 -5.65 -7.91
C LEU A 71 -23.61 -7.05 -7.36
N PHE A 72 -22.96 -7.12 -6.19
CA PHE A 72 -22.67 -8.39 -5.51
C PHE A 72 -23.96 -9.12 -5.08
N LYS A 73 -24.93 -8.37 -4.56
CA LYS A 73 -26.21 -8.94 -4.13
C LYS A 73 -27.00 -9.52 -5.30
N GLU A 74 -27.09 -8.81 -6.41
CA GLU A 74 -27.86 -9.20 -7.59
C GLU A 74 -27.20 -10.32 -8.39
N LYS A 75 -25.86 -10.28 -8.55
CA LYS A 75 -25.14 -11.25 -9.39
C LYS A 75 -24.69 -12.51 -8.65
N LEU A 76 -24.44 -12.41 -7.34
CA LEU A 76 -23.88 -13.51 -6.54
C LEU A 76 -24.76 -13.92 -5.36
N GLY A 77 -25.84 -13.19 -5.06
CA GLY A 77 -26.61 -13.41 -3.83
C GLY A 77 -25.82 -13.08 -2.55
N MET A 78 -24.69 -12.37 -2.67
CA MET A 78 -23.78 -12.08 -1.55
C MET A 78 -24.11 -10.74 -0.92
N THR A 79 -24.11 -10.68 0.41
CA THR A 79 -24.27 -9.42 1.15
C THR A 79 -22.90 -8.92 1.60
N LEU A 80 -22.58 -7.66 1.28
CA LEU A 80 -21.37 -7.01 1.78
C LEU A 80 -21.62 -6.45 3.18
N ASP A 81 -20.92 -6.99 4.18
CA ASP A 81 -20.79 -6.38 5.52
C ASP A 81 -19.77 -5.25 5.42
N LYS A 82 -20.29 -4.01 5.40
CA LYS A 82 -19.49 -2.81 5.16
C LYS A 82 -18.83 -2.38 6.45
N VAL A 83 -17.50 -2.39 6.46
CA VAL A 83 -16.68 -1.96 7.60
C VAL A 83 -15.89 -0.71 7.23
N ASP A 84 -15.69 0.19 8.20
CA ASP A 84 -15.07 1.50 7.98
C ASP A 84 -13.65 1.39 7.40
N GLU A 85 -13.32 2.31 6.49
CA GLU A 85 -12.04 2.29 5.76
C GLU A 85 -10.85 2.62 6.66
N MET A 86 -10.98 3.64 7.51
CA MET A 86 -9.88 4.06 8.39
C MET A 86 -9.65 3.04 9.51
N ASP A 87 -10.73 2.51 10.11
CA ASP A 87 -10.64 1.43 11.09
C ASP A 87 -9.89 0.22 10.50
N CYS A 88 -10.24 -0.18 9.27
CA CYS A 88 -9.59 -1.32 8.63
C CYS A 88 -8.12 -1.03 8.29
N LEU A 89 -7.80 0.16 7.78
CA LEU A 89 -6.41 0.54 7.50
C LEU A 89 -5.54 0.48 8.77
N VAL A 90 -6.02 1.05 9.88
CA VAL A 90 -5.27 1.06 11.15
C VAL A 90 -5.17 -0.34 11.74
N ALA A 91 -6.25 -1.12 11.73
CA ALA A 91 -6.25 -2.50 12.22
C ALA A 91 -5.27 -3.39 11.44
N GLY A 92 -5.30 -3.32 10.10
CA GLY A 92 -4.38 -4.07 9.25
C GLY A 92 -2.92 -3.66 9.43
N ALA A 93 -2.65 -2.34 9.53
CA ALA A 93 -1.31 -1.84 9.82
C ALA A 93 -0.78 -2.35 11.17
N ASN A 94 -1.56 -2.17 12.25
CA ASN A 94 -1.16 -2.62 13.58
C ASN A 94 -0.93 -4.13 13.63
N PHE A 95 -1.77 -4.92 12.97
CA PHE A 95 -1.57 -6.36 12.91
C PHE A 95 -0.26 -6.73 12.24
N LEU A 96 0.04 -6.19 11.05
CA LEU A 96 1.27 -6.56 10.36
C LEU A 96 2.51 -6.14 11.16
N LEU A 97 2.50 -4.93 11.74
CA LEU A 97 3.61 -4.44 12.57
C LEU A 97 3.84 -5.26 13.84
N LYS A 98 2.82 -5.96 14.35
CA LYS A 98 2.92 -6.78 15.57
C LYS A 98 3.13 -8.27 15.28
N ALA A 99 2.47 -8.80 14.27
CA ALA A 99 2.42 -10.24 14.01
C ALA A 99 3.50 -10.70 13.01
N VAL A 100 3.97 -9.81 12.13
CA VAL A 100 4.87 -10.17 11.04
C VAL A 100 6.27 -9.62 11.30
N GLN A 101 7.24 -10.54 11.42
CA GLN A 101 8.66 -10.15 11.49
C GLN A 101 9.11 -9.52 10.17
N HIS A 102 9.97 -8.49 10.26
CA HIS A 102 10.48 -7.78 9.10
C HIS A 102 9.37 -7.21 8.19
N GLU A 103 8.25 -6.77 8.76
CA GLU A 103 7.20 -6.11 7.97
C GLU A 103 7.61 -4.69 7.56
N ALA A 104 8.11 -3.92 8.53
CA ALA A 104 8.49 -2.53 8.33
C ALA A 104 9.93 -2.42 7.82
N PHE A 105 10.16 -1.49 6.90
CA PHE A 105 11.50 -1.18 6.41
C PHE A 105 11.64 0.28 5.99
N THR A 106 12.87 0.79 6.01
CA THR A 106 13.26 2.04 5.34
C THR A 106 13.81 1.74 3.95
N HIS A 107 13.65 2.68 3.03
CA HIS A 107 14.26 2.60 1.70
C HIS A 107 14.77 3.98 1.29
N MET A 108 16.08 4.15 1.22
CA MET A 108 16.71 5.42 0.86
C MET A 108 18.03 5.18 0.14
N SER A 109 18.29 5.96 -0.91
CA SER A 109 19.48 5.81 -1.76
C SER A 109 19.65 4.36 -2.25
N SER A 110 18.54 3.74 -2.67
CA SER A 110 18.46 2.36 -3.16
C SER A 110 18.87 1.29 -2.14
N LYS A 111 18.92 1.63 -0.84
CA LYS A 111 19.17 0.69 0.25
C LYS A 111 17.90 0.42 1.02
N LYS A 112 17.52 -0.85 1.11
CA LYS A 112 16.41 -1.35 1.92
C LYS A 112 16.92 -1.90 3.24
N GLU A 113 16.41 -1.39 4.35
CA GLU A 113 16.77 -1.85 5.70
C GLU A 113 15.52 -2.16 6.51
N TYR A 114 15.40 -3.41 6.97
CA TYR A 114 14.27 -3.80 7.82
C TYR A 114 14.39 -3.17 9.20
N VAL A 115 13.27 -2.66 9.71
CA VAL A 115 13.20 -2.03 11.02
C VAL A 115 12.48 -2.96 11.98
N GLN A 116 13.20 -3.40 13.01
CA GLN A 116 12.57 -4.09 14.13
C GLN A 116 11.92 -3.04 15.04
N ILE A 117 10.60 -3.08 15.15
CA ILE A 117 9.84 -2.15 15.99
C ILE A 117 9.60 -2.82 17.34
N ASP A 118 10.03 -2.16 18.42
CA ASP A 118 9.63 -2.55 19.77
C ASP A 118 8.12 -2.34 19.91
N GLN A 119 7.40 -3.41 20.24
CA GLN A 119 5.94 -3.34 20.40
C GLN A 119 5.51 -2.46 21.57
N ASN A 120 6.38 -2.27 22.58
CA ASN A 120 6.14 -1.36 23.69
C ASN A 120 6.30 0.12 23.30
N ASP A 121 6.97 0.38 22.19
CA ASP A 121 7.19 1.70 21.60
C ASP A 121 6.78 1.70 20.12
N LEU A 122 5.60 1.17 19.78
CA LEU A 122 5.08 1.32 18.41
C LEU A 122 4.42 2.69 18.20
N TYR A 123 3.71 3.19 19.21
CA TYR A 123 2.88 4.37 19.14
C TYR A 123 3.55 5.61 19.76
N PRO A 124 3.14 6.83 19.37
CA PRO A 124 2.27 7.15 18.24
C PRO A 124 3.04 7.10 16.91
N TYR A 125 2.31 7.00 15.80
CA TYR A 125 2.87 7.13 14.45
C TYR A 125 1.87 7.77 13.48
N LEU A 126 2.36 8.25 12.34
CA LEU A 126 1.53 8.72 11.24
C LEU A 126 1.41 7.62 10.17
N LEU A 127 0.19 7.21 9.84
CA LEU A 127 -0.10 6.35 8.69
C LEU A 127 -0.51 7.24 7.51
N VAL A 128 0.24 7.16 6.42
CA VAL A 128 -0.02 7.87 5.17
C VAL A 128 -0.44 6.84 4.13
N ASN A 129 -1.74 6.70 3.91
CA ASN A 129 -2.28 5.76 2.93
C ASN A 129 -2.41 6.45 1.57
N VAL A 130 -1.58 6.05 0.61
CA VAL A 130 -1.50 6.62 -0.75
C VAL A 130 -2.26 5.70 -1.73
N GLY A 131 -3.54 6.04 -1.95
CA GLY A 131 -4.42 5.38 -2.92
C GLY A 131 -4.75 6.31 -4.08
N SER A 132 -6.03 6.36 -4.49
CA SER A 132 -6.50 7.34 -5.49
C SER A 132 -6.25 8.78 -5.03
N GLY A 133 -6.61 9.08 -3.78
CA GLY A 133 -6.12 10.24 -3.03
C GLY A 133 -5.19 9.79 -1.90
N VAL A 134 -4.93 10.67 -0.94
CA VAL A 134 -4.09 10.39 0.22
C VAL A 134 -4.82 10.71 1.51
N SER A 135 -4.78 9.77 2.45
CA SER A 135 -5.28 9.95 3.82
C SER A 135 -4.14 9.87 4.82
N MET A 136 -4.10 10.82 5.74
CA MET A 136 -3.09 10.87 6.80
C MET A 136 -3.77 10.67 8.14
N ILE A 137 -3.39 9.61 8.83
CA ILE A 137 -4.05 9.14 10.05
C ILE A 137 -3.00 9.13 11.16
N LYS A 138 -3.24 9.89 12.22
CA LYS A 138 -2.45 9.81 13.46
C LYS A 138 -2.97 8.63 14.27
N VAL A 139 -2.10 7.67 14.55
CA VAL A 139 -2.44 6.48 15.34
C VAL A 139 -1.81 6.62 16.72
N ASP A 140 -2.64 6.82 17.74
CA ASP A 140 -2.19 7.01 19.12
C ASP A 140 -2.03 5.67 19.87
N ARG A 141 -2.84 4.68 19.52
CA ARG A 141 -2.80 3.27 19.99
C ARG A 141 -3.82 2.45 19.20
N ASP A 142 -3.95 1.16 19.52
CA ASP A 142 -5.05 0.34 18.99
C ASP A 142 -6.41 1.01 19.21
N HIS A 143 -7.22 1.04 18.15
CA HIS A 143 -8.56 1.61 18.14
C HIS A 143 -8.66 3.09 18.56
N LYS A 144 -7.54 3.80 18.69
CA LYS A 144 -7.51 5.25 18.94
C LYS A 144 -6.64 5.93 17.89
N PHE A 145 -7.31 6.51 16.92
CA PHE A 145 -6.68 7.21 15.82
C PHE A 145 -7.58 8.34 15.33
N GLU A 146 -7.00 9.25 14.56
CA GLU A 146 -7.70 10.38 13.96
C GLU A 146 -7.18 10.62 12.54
N ARG A 147 -8.09 10.85 11.58
CA ARG A 147 -7.68 11.33 10.25
C ARG A 147 -7.36 12.82 10.35
N VAL A 148 -6.08 13.13 10.47
CA VAL A 148 -5.59 14.49 10.71
C VAL A 148 -5.45 15.31 9.43
N SER A 149 -5.30 14.67 8.28
CA SER A 149 -5.15 15.37 7.00
C SER A 149 -5.39 14.45 5.79
N GLY A 150 -5.23 15.02 4.60
CA GLY A 150 -5.21 14.30 3.34
C GLY A 150 -4.99 15.25 2.17
N THR A 151 -4.75 14.69 0.99
CA THR A 151 -4.67 15.44 -0.27
C THR A 151 -5.39 14.66 -1.37
N SER A 152 -6.04 15.38 -2.29
CA SER A 152 -6.59 14.78 -3.50
C SER A 152 -5.51 14.45 -4.53
N VAL A 153 -4.28 14.94 -4.34
CA VAL A 153 -3.12 14.73 -5.20
C VAL A 153 -2.43 13.43 -4.81
N GLY A 154 -2.94 12.31 -5.34
CA GLY A 154 -2.46 10.96 -5.04
C GLY A 154 -2.20 10.12 -6.29
N GLY A 155 -2.29 8.80 -6.16
CA GLY A 155 -2.08 7.88 -7.28
C GLY A 155 -3.13 8.01 -8.39
N GLY A 156 -4.34 8.46 -8.07
CA GLY A 156 -5.37 8.77 -9.06
C GLY A 156 -5.02 10.00 -9.89
N THR A 157 -4.36 10.99 -9.29
CA THR A 157 -3.85 12.18 -9.99
C THR A 157 -2.67 11.81 -10.88
N PHE A 158 -1.71 11.02 -10.37
CA PHE A 158 -0.62 10.47 -11.17
C PHE A 158 -1.16 9.73 -12.40
N TRP A 159 -2.10 8.81 -12.18
CA TRP A 159 -2.69 8.03 -13.26
C TRP A 159 -3.48 8.88 -14.26
N GLY A 160 -4.34 9.76 -13.75
CA GLY A 160 -5.21 10.59 -14.59
C GLY A 160 -4.42 11.55 -15.47
N LEU A 161 -3.46 12.28 -14.89
CA LEU A 161 -2.61 13.19 -15.66
C LEU A 161 -1.66 12.42 -16.58
N GLY A 162 -1.05 11.34 -16.10
CA GLY A 162 -0.17 10.51 -16.92
C GLY A 162 -0.88 9.99 -18.16
N LYS A 163 -2.09 9.44 -18.01
CA LYS A 163 -2.91 9.00 -19.14
C LYS A 163 -3.21 10.12 -20.13
N LEU A 164 -3.57 11.31 -19.65
CA LEU A 164 -3.88 12.45 -20.51
C LEU A 164 -2.65 12.97 -21.27
N LEU A 165 -1.49 12.97 -20.63
CA LEU A 165 -0.26 13.58 -21.17
C LEU A 165 0.61 12.61 -21.98
N THR A 166 0.48 11.30 -21.75
CA THR A 166 1.36 10.28 -22.36
C THR A 166 0.60 9.24 -23.20
N GLN A 167 -0.73 9.22 -23.12
CA GLN A 167 -1.59 8.22 -23.78
C GLN A 167 -1.37 6.78 -23.33
N CYS A 168 -0.70 6.55 -22.19
CA CYS A 168 -0.55 5.23 -21.59
C CYS A 168 -1.91 4.59 -21.26
N LYS A 169 -1.94 3.26 -21.27
CA LYS A 169 -3.15 2.43 -21.14
C LYS A 169 -3.34 1.86 -19.74
N SER A 170 -2.25 1.74 -18.97
CA SER A 170 -2.31 1.24 -17.58
C SER A 170 -1.38 2.00 -16.63
N PHE A 171 -1.71 1.92 -15.34
CA PHE A 171 -0.88 2.47 -14.26
C PHE A 171 0.54 1.89 -14.27
N ASP A 172 0.66 0.60 -14.60
CA ASP A 172 1.94 -0.12 -14.61
C ASP A 172 2.81 0.36 -15.78
N GLU A 173 2.23 0.55 -16.96
CA GLU A 173 2.92 1.16 -18.11
C GLU A 173 3.41 2.58 -17.79
N LEU A 174 2.61 3.40 -17.10
CA LEU A 174 3.03 4.75 -16.72
C LEU A 174 4.21 4.73 -15.74
N LEU A 175 4.24 3.77 -14.82
CA LEU A 175 5.37 3.58 -13.92
C LEU A 175 6.62 3.09 -14.65
N GLU A 176 6.48 2.17 -15.61
CA GLU A 176 7.56 1.71 -16.47
C GLU A 176 8.17 2.88 -17.27
N LEU A 177 7.32 3.69 -17.92
CA LEU A 177 7.76 4.92 -18.61
C LEU A 177 8.51 5.85 -17.67
N SER A 178 8.02 6.01 -16.43
CA SER A 178 8.70 6.86 -15.46
C SER A 178 10.11 6.37 -15.18
N HIS A 179 10.40 5.07 -15.23
CA HIS A 179 11.73 4.51 -14.96
C HIS A 179 12.77 4.89 -16.02
N GLU A 180 12.35 5.05 -17.27
CA GLU A 180 13.19 5.42 -18.41
C GLU A 180 13.28 6.95 -18.62
N GLY A 181 12.61 7.71 -17.76
CA GLY A 181 12.45 9.15 -17.90
C GLY A 181 13.48 9.97 -17.14
N ASN A 182 13.73 11.17 -17.67
CA ASN A 182 14.58 12.20 -17.09
C ASN A 182 13.74 13.46 -16.79
N ASN A 183 13.42 13.68 -15.51
CA ASN A 183 12.60 14.82 -15.11
C ASN A 183 13.26 16.18 -15.41
N ARG A 184 14.59 16.26 -15.56
CA ARG A 184 15.34 17.52 -15.72
C ARG A 184 15.02 18.24 -17.03
N VAL A 185 14.40 17.54 -17.99
CA VAL A 185 13.95 18.10 -19.28
C VAL A 185 12.61 18.84 -19.12
N VAL A 186 11.82 18.48 -18.10
CA VAL A 186 10.45 18.98 -17.88
C VAL A 186 10.38 19.92 -16.67
N ASP A 187 11.12 19.59 -15.60
CA ASP A 187 11.15 20.35 -14.36
C ASP A 187 12.17 21.48 -14.40
N MET A 188 11.81 22.61 -13.81
CA MET A 188 12.74 23.69 -13.50
C MET A 188 13.45 23.37 -12.17
N LEU A 189 14.78 23.29 -12.20
CA LEU A 189 15.62 23.04 -11.04
C LEU A 189 16.15 24.35 -10.45
N VAL A 190 16.62 24.29 -9.21
CA VAL A 190 17.30 25.42 -8.55
C VAL A 190 18.51 25.89 -9.37
N GLY A 191 19.29 24.95 -9.92
CA GLY A 191 20.44 25.26 -10.76
C GLY A 191 20.06 25.97 -12.08
N ASP A 192 18.85 25.72 -12.61
CA ASP A 192 18.38 26.43 -13.81
C ASP A 192 18.09 27.91 -13.52
N ILE A 193 17.75 28.26 -12.27
CA ILE A 193 17.44 29.63 -11.83
C ILE A 193 18.69 30.37 -11.36
N TYR A 194 19.52 29.71 -10.55
CA TYR A 194 20.64 30.34 -9.85
C TYR A 194 22.02 29.99 -10.42
N GLY A 195 22.11 29.06 -11.37
CA GLY A 195 23.37 28.54 -11.94
C GLY A 195 24.20 27.66 -10.99
N THR A 196 23.85 27.62 -9.70
CA THR A 196 24.55 26.88 -8.65
C THR A 196 23.57 26.52 -7.53
N ASP A 197 24.07 25.97 -6.43
CA ASP A 197 23.29 25.69 -5.23
C ASP A 197 22.79 26.99 -4.60
N TYR A 198 21.57 26.98 -4.07
CA TYR A 198 21.07 28.10 -3.29
C TYR A 198 21.43 27.93 -1.81
N SER A 199 22.71 28.15 -1.49
CA SER A 199 23.31 27.85 -0.18
C SER A 199 22.65 28.57 0.99
N ARG A 200 22.08 29.78 0.77
CA ARG A 200 21.43 30.58 1.82
C ARG A 200 20.29 29.85 2.52
N ILE A 201 19.57 28.99 1.79
CA ILE A 201 18.44 28.21 2.29
C ILE A 201 18.66 26.69 2.19
N GLY A 202 19.89 26.27 1.87
CA GLY A 202 20.28 24.86 1.84
C GLY A 202 19.67 24.04 0.71
N LEU A 203 19.38 24.65 -0.44
CA LEU A 203 18.86 23.91 -1.61
C LEU A 203 19.98 23.60 -2.60
N ALA A 204 20.14 22.31 -2.92
CA ALA A 204 21.03 21.87 -3.98
C ALA A 204 20.51 22.31 -5.36
N SER A 205 21.41 22.56 -6.29
CA SER A 205 21.14 22.89 -7.70
C SER A 205 20.29 21.84 -8.42
N THR A 206 20.30 20.59 -7.94
CA THR A 206 19.49 19.48 -8.48
C THR A 206 18.07 19.40 -7.91
N ALA A 207 17.75 20.21 -6.88
CA ALA A 207 16.41 20.26 -6.31
C ALA A 207 15.42 20.85 -7.33
N ILE A 208 14.21 20.29 -7.38
CA ILE A 208 13.13 20.83 -8.21
C ILE A 208 12.64 22.12 -7.57
N ALA A 209 12.73 23.23 -8.31
CA ALA A 209 12.16 24.51 -7.93
C ALA A 209 10.70 24.63 -8.40
N SER A 210 10.41 24.16 -9.62
CA SER A 210 9.05 24.13 -10.18
C SER A 210 8.85 22.88 -11.04
N SER A 211 7.96 21.98 -10.59
CA SER A 211 7.57 20.81 -11.38
C SER A 211 6.88 21.27 -12.66
N PHE A 212 7.23 20.68 -13.81
CA PHE A 212 6.77 21.12 -15.14
C PHE A 212 7.17 22.57 -15.51
N GLY A 213 8.06 23.21 -14.77
CA GLY A 213 8.41 24.61 -14.99
C GLY A 213 9.11 24.90 -16.32
N LYS A 214 9.73 23.92 -16.99
CA LYS A 214 10.35 24.13 -18.31
C LYS A 214 9.32 24.15 -19.43
N ALA A 215 8.18 23.49 -19.23
CA ALA A 215 7.08 23.48 -20.19
C ALA A 215 6.48 24.86 -20.46
N ILE A 216 6.68 25.84 -19.57
CA ILE A 216 6.24 27.22 -19.76
C ILE A 216 7.34 28.16 -20.27
N SER A 217 8.62 27.80 -20.08
CA SER A 217 9.76 28.66 -20.44
C SER A 217 10.34 28.33 -21.81
N GLU A 218 10.10 27.13 -22.32
CA GLU A 218 10.59 26.67 -23.61
C GLU A 218 9.46 26.71 -24.63
N ASN A 219 9.77 27.09 -25.88
CA ASN A 219 8.81 27.05 -26.99
C ASN A 219 8.68 25.62 -27.54
N LYS A 220 8.17 24.72 -26.70
CA LYS A 220 7.96 23.29 -26.98
C LYS A 220 6.49 22.94 -26.80
N GLU A 221 5.99 22.12 -27.69
CA GLU A 221 4.67 21.52 -27.62
C GLU A 221 4.73 20.16 -26.91
N LEU A 222 3.58 19.60 -26.54
CA LEU A 222 3.51 18.30 -25.86
C LEU A 222 4.27 17.19 -26.60
N ASN A 223 4.22 17.19 -27.94
CA ASN A 223 4.86 16.18 -28.78
C ASN A 223 6.40 16.28 -28.81
N ASP A 224 6.97 17.39 -28.33
CA ASP A 224 8.42 17.56 -28.22
C ASP A 224 8.98 16.88 -26.95
N TYR A 225 8.10 16.47 -26.03
CA TYR A 225 8.47 15.79 -24.80
C TYR A 225 8.30 14.29 -24.95
N ARG A 226 9.30 13.55 -24.44
CA ARG A 226 9.20 12.11 -24.29
C ARG A 226 8.16 11.75 -23.22
N PRO A 227 7.24 10.81 -23.49
CA PRO A 227 6.31 10.28 -22.49
C PRO A 227 7.01 9.85 -21.19
N GLU A 228 8.21 9.29 -21.29
CA GLU A 228 9.03 8.86 -20.17
C GLU A 228 9.41 10.04 -19.26
N ASP A 229 9.86 11.16 -19.83
CA ASP A 229 10.29 12.35 -19.09
C ASP A 229 9.12 13.02 -18.35
N ILE A 230 7.95 13.09 -19.00
CA ILE A 230 6.69 13.54 -18.40
C ILE A 230 6.30 12.61 -17.23
N SER A 231 6.34 11.30 -17.45
CA SER A 231 5.98 10.29 -16.45
C SER A 231 6.89 10.38 -15.23
N ARG A 232 8.20 10.58 -15.45
CA ARG A 232 9.18 10.77 -14.38
C ARG A 232 8.91 12.05 -13.58
N SER A 233 8.66 13.18 -14.26
CA SER A 233 8.34 14.44 -13.59
C SER A 233 7.05 14.31 -12.77
N LEU A 234 5.98 13.73 -13.32
CA LEU A 234 4.74 13.45 -12.59
C LEU A 234 5.00 12.61 -11.34
N LEU A 235 5.74 11.51 -11.45
CA LEU A 235 6.01 10.62 -10.32
C LEU A 235 6.74 11.37 -9.20
N ARG A 236 7.75 12.18 -9.55
CA ARG A 236 8.48 13.01 -8.58
C ARG A 236 7.60 14.07 -7.94
N MET A 237 6.79 14.78 -8.73
CA MET A 237 5.89 15.82 -8.24
C MET A 237 4.93 15.27 -7.18
N ILE A 238 4.26 14.15 -7.50
CA ILE A 238 3.30 13.52 -6.58
C ILE A 238 4.02 13.00 -5.33
N SER A 239 5.13 12.27 -5.49
CA SER A 239 5.89 11.69 -4.37
C SER A 239 6.43 12.76 -3.42
N ASN A 240 7.02 13.83 -3.95
CA ASN A 240 7.54 14.95 -3.15
C ASN A 240 6.42 15.71 -2.43
N ASN A 241 5.29 15.94 -3.09
CA ASN A 241 4.15 16.62 -2.48
C ASN A 241 3.59 15.81 -1.31
N VAL A 242 3.43 14.49 -1.50
CA VAL A 242 2.97 13.58 -0.44
C VAL A 242 3.97 13.55 0.72
N ALA A 243 5.27 13.45 0.44
CA ALA A 243 6.32 13.45 1.47
C ALA A 243 6.33 14.75 2.30
N GLN A 244 6.21 15.91 1.65
CA GLN A 244 6.20 17.20 2.32
C GLN A 244 4.96 17.35 3.22
N ILE A 245 3.77 17.05 2.73
CA ILE A 245 2.54 17.17 3.52
C ILE A 245 2.55 16.16 4.68
N ALA A 246 3.07 14.95 4.45
CA ALA A 246 3.22 13.95 5.50
C ALA A 246 4.17 14.44 6.61
N TYR A 247 5.32 15.00 6.24
CA TYR A 247 6.24 15.57 7.20
C TYR A 247 5.64 16.76 7.96
N LEU A 248 4.93 17.67 7.30
CA LEU A 248 4.28 18.81 7.99
C LEU A 248 3.26 18.34 9.03
N ASN A 249 2.51 17.27 8.73
CA ASN A 249 1.62 16.65 9.70
C ASN A 249 2.39 15.97 10.83
N ALA A 250 3.44 15.21 10.52
CA ALA A 250 4.28 14.59 11.53
C ALA A 250 4.89 15.63 12.47
N LEU A 251 5.42 16.75 11.94
CA LEU A 251 5.95 17.88 12.69
C LEU A 251 4.88 18.49 13.60
N ARG A 252 3.66 18.76 13.09
CA ARG A 252 2.55 19.31 13.87
C ARG A 252 2.21 18.47 15.10
N PHE A 253 2.32 17.14 14.99
CA PHE A 253 1.97 16.21 16.06
C PHE A 253 3.19 15.61 16.80
N GLY A 254 4.40 16.10 16.52
CA GLY A 254 5.63 15.61 17.16
C GLY A 254 5.96 14.14 16.85
N LEU A 255 5.57 13.65 15.67
CA LEU A 255 5.73 12.25 15.26
C LEU A 255 7.03 12.06 14.49
N LYS A 256 7.82 11.05 14.88
CA LYS A 256 9.08 10.70 14.20
C LYS A 256 8.93 9.57 13.17
N ARG A 257 7.88 8.76 13.31
CA ARG A 257 7.61 7.60 12.44
C ARG A 257 6.45 7.91 11.51
N ILE A 258 6.73 7.86 10.21
CA ILE A 258 5.75 8.05 9.15
C ILE A 258 5.70 6.76 8.32
N PHE A 259 4.65 5.98 8.50
CA PHE A 259 4.41 4.76 7.74
C PHE A 259 3.62 5.09 6.48
N PHE A 260 4.16 4.75 5.32
CA PHE A 260 3.52 4.91 4.04
C PHE A 260 2.92 3.58 3.58
N GLY A 261 1.63 3.59 3.28
CA GLY A 261 0.86 2.46 2.77
C GLY A 261 0.15 2.78 1.46
N GLY A 262 -0.62 1.82 0.95
CA GLY A 262 -1.44 1.97 -0.24
C GLY A 262 -0.76 1.47 -1.53
N PHE A 263 -1.56 1.39 -2.60
CA PHE A 263 -1.15 0.81 -3.88
C PHE A 263 -0.43 1.76 -4.84
N PHE A 264 -0.13 3.00 -4.41
CA PHE A 264 0.72 3.88 -5.22
C PHE A 264 2.20 3.47 -5.18
N ILE A 265 2.69 3.01 -4.03
CA ILE A 265 4.12 2.78 -3.78
C ILE A 265 4.57 1.47 -4.45
N ARG A 266 3.81 0.39 -4.25
CA ARG A 266 3.99 -0.97 -4.80
C ARG A 266 5.41 -1.53 -4.76
N GLY A 267 6.18 -1.18 -3.73
CA GLY A 267 7.60 -1.55 -3.63
C GLY A 267 8.48 -0.97 -4.74
N HIS A 268 8.03 0.04 -5.48
CA HIS A 268 8.85 0.72 -6.48
C HIS A 268 9.94 1.54 -5.78
N ALA A 269 11.18 1.06 -5.88
CA ALA A 269 12.37 1.62 -5.24
C ALA A 269 12.48 3.14 -5.44
N TYR A 270 12.26 3.62 -6.66
CA TYR A 270 12.34 5.04 -6.99
C TYR A 270 11.30 5.91 -6.26
N THR A 271 10.06 5.42 -6.15
CA THR A 271 8.98 6.11 -5.43
C THR A 271 9.33 6.19 -3.95
N MET A 272 9.79 5.08 -3.37
CA MET A 272 10.20 5.02 -1.97
C MET A 272 11.41 5.92 -1.69
N ASP A 273 12.43 5.91 -2.55
CA ASP A 273 13.59 6.80 -2.45
C ASP A 273 13.16 8.26 -2.48
N THR A 274 12.30 8.66 -3.42
CA THR A 274 11.83 10.04 -3.52
C THR A 274 11.06 10.47 -2.27
N ILE A 275 10.19 9.60 -1.72
CA ILE A 275 9.46 9.89 -0.49
C ILE A 275 10.41 10.01 0.70
N SER A 276 11.34 9.07 0.85
CA SER A 276 12.32 9.06 1.94
C SER A 276 13.25 10.27 1.90
N GLU A 277 13.76 10.62 0.72
CA GLU A 277 14.57 11.83 0.51
C GLU A 277 13.77 13.08 0.88
N GLY A 278 12.51 13.19 0.45
CA GLY A 278 11.65 14.30 0.79
C GLY A 278 11.43 14.44 2.31
N VAL A 279 11.08 13.34 2.99
CA VAL A 279 10.91 13.35 4.45
C VAL A 279 12.22 13.66 5.16
N HIS A 280 13.33 13.05 4.75
CA HIS A 280 14.65 13.27 5.34
C HIS A 280 15.09 14.73 5.18
N PHE A 281 14.94 15.30 3.98
CA PHE A 281 15.31 16.66 3.65
C PHE A 281 14.55 17.66 4.52
N TRP A 282 13.21 17.60 4.56
CA TRP A 282 12.41 18.56 5.31
C TRP A 282 12.53 18.41 6.83
N SER A 283 12.79 17.18 7.31
CA SER A 283 13.00 16.89 8.73
C SER A 283 14.42 17.05 9.21
N LYS A 284 15.39 17.31 8.33
CA LYS A 284 16.83 17.24 8.63
C LYS A 284 17.22 15.90 9.30
N GLY A 285 16.54 14.82 8.91
CA GLY A 285 16.73 13.48 9.45
C GLY A 285 16.02 13.18 10.78
N GLU A 286 15.25 14.10 11.34
CA GLU A 286 14.51 13.88 12.61
C GLU A 286 13.30 12.95 12.45
N ALA A 287 12.74 12.85 11.24
CA ALA A 287 11.64 11.96 10.90
C ALA A 287 12.09 10.90 9.89
N LYS A 288 11.48 9.71 9.97
CA LYS A 288 11.76 8.59 9.06
C LYS A 288 10.51 8.17 8.30
N ALA A 289 10.67 7.99 6.99
CA ALA A 289 9.71 7.29 6.16
C ALA A 289 9.92 5.77 6.32
N LEU A 290 8.85 5.07 6.67
CA LEU A 290 8.80 3.61 6.77
C LEU A 290 7.75 3.07 5.79
N PHE A 291 8.00 1.88 5.27
CA PHE A 291 7.14 1.19 4.32
C PHE A 291 6.76 -0.19 4.85
N PHE A 292 5.69 -0.76 4.29
CA PHE A 292 5.23 -2.11 4.61
C PHE A 292 5.55 -3.05 3.44
N ARG A 293 5.83 -4.32 3.73
CA ARG A 293 5.87 -5.35 2.68
C ARG A 293 4.49 -5.55 2.05
N HIS A 294 3.43 -5.40 2.85
CA HIS A 294 2.04 -5.62 2.44
C HIS A 294 1.22 -4.32 2.37
N GLU A 295 1.86 -3.21 2.00
CA GLU A 295 1.32 -1.84 1.98
C GLU A 295 -0.04 -1.67 1.27
N GLY A 296 -0.30 -2.43 0.20
CA GLY A 296 -1.56 -2.36 -0.54
C GLY A 296 -2.74 -3.07 0.15
N PHE A 297 -2.48 -3.92 1.14
CA PHE A 297 -3.48 -4.87 1.66
C PHE A 297 -4.00 -4.52 3.06
N LEU A 298 -3.57 -3.38 3.63
CA LEU A 298 -3.93 -2.97 5.00
C LEU A 298 -5.45 -2.99 5.24
N GLY A 299 -6.23 -2.38 4.33
CA GLY A 299 -7.69 -2.34 4.46
C GLY A 299 -8.35 -3.72 4.34
N ALA A 300 -7.93 -4.54 3.39
CA ALA A 300 -8.47 -5.90 3.22
C ALA A 300 -8.18 -6.77 4.46
N LEU A 301 -6.99 -6.61 5.04
CA LEU A 301 -6.59 -7.31 6.25
C LEU A 301 -7.39 -6.82 7.47
N GLY A 302 -7.54 -5.51 7.65
CA GLY A 302 -8.39 -4.98 8.71
C GLY A 302 -9.84 -5.44 8.59
N ALA A 303 -10.38 -5.54 7.37
CA ALA A 303 -11.71 -6.08 7.14
C ALA A 303 -11.82 -7.57 7.51
N LEU A 304 -10.80 -8.37 7.21
CA LEU A 304 -10.72 -9.77 7.63
C LEU A 304 -10.70 -9.89 9.16
N MET A 305 -9.97 -9.00 9.82
CA MET A 305 -9.77 -8.99 11.27
C MET A 305 -10.94 -8.39 12.06
N ASN A 306 -11.85 -7.68 11.40
CA ASN A 306 -13.06 -7.13 12.03
C ASN A 306 -14.09 -8.24 12.40
N ARG A 307 -13.68 -9.51 12.51
CA ARG A 307 -14.50 -10.58 13.10
C ARG A 307 -14.45 -10.45 14.63
N GLY A 308 -15.52 -10.83 15.33
CA GLY A 308 -15.71 -10.51 16.75
C GLY A 308 -14.53 -10.87 17.66
N SER A 309 -14.46 -10.23 18.83
CA SER A 309 -13.32 -10.22 19.76
C SER A 309 -12.70 -11.56 20.17
N LYS A 310 -13.42 -12.68 19.99
CA LYS A 310 -12.88 -14.05 20.21
C LYS A 310 -11.93 -14.51 19.10
N ASP A 311 -12.15 -14.13 17.84
CA ASP A 311 -11.37 -14.61 16.69
C ASP A 311 -9.99 -13.91 16.58
N MET A 312 -9.84 -12.74 17.22
CA MET A 312 -8.60 -11.95 17.21
C MET A 312 -7.46 -12.60 18.00
N ALA A 313 -7.77 -13.28 19.10
CA ALA A 313 -6.78 -14.04 19.85
C ALA A 313 -6.26 -15.24 19.03
N ASP A 314 -7.18 -15.90 18.30
CA ASP A 314 -6.88 -17.08 17.47
C ASP A 314 -6.05 -16.72 16.23
N LEU A 315 -6.23 -15.52 15.65
CA LEU A 315 -5.43 -15.02 14.52
C LEU A 315 -4.05 -14.50 14.93
N LEU A 316 -3.90 -13.91 16.13
CA LEU A 316 -2.59 -13.47 16.65
C LEU A 316 -1.63 -14.63 16.93
N SER A 317 -2.15 -15.85 17.07
CA SER A 317 -1.38 -17.10 17.13
C SER A 317 -0.90 -17.64 15.78
N LEU A 318 -1.23 -16.99 14.64
CA LEU A 318 -0.65 -17.31 13.34
C LEU A 318 0.85 -17.00 13.35
N ARG A 319 1.66 -17.96 13.77
CA ARG A 319 3.10 -17.95 13.52
C ARG A 319 3.30 -18.14 12.02
N PHE A 320 3.75 -17.09 11.34
CA PHE A 320 4.26 -17.22 9.98
C PHE A 320 5.52 -18.08 10.01
N ILE A 321 5.40 -19.37 9.68
CA ILE A 321 6.54 -20.23 9.41
C ILE A 321 6.98 -19.93 7.98
N GLN A 322 8.00 -19.10 7.82
CA GLN A 322 8.71 -18.99 6.56
C GLN A 322 9.78 -20.10 6.55
N GLU A 323 9.42 -21.29 6.04
CA GLU A 323 10.43 -22.33 5.77
C GLU A 323 11.34 -21.84 4.64
N LEU A 324 12.62 -21.60 4.94
CA LEU A 324 13.65 -21.55 3.90
C LEU A 324 13.86 -22.97 3.37
N PRO A 325 13.92 -23.20 2.04
CA PRO A 325 14.27 -24.52 1.52
C PRO A 325 15.75 -24.79 1.77
N THR A 326 16.04 -25.68 2.73
CA THR A 326 17.31 -26.39 2.81
C THR A 326 17.46 -27.26 1.57
N SER A 327 18.57 -27.11 0.87
CA SER A 327 19.01 -27.94 -0.26
C SER A 327 19.03 -29.43 0.08
N LEU A 328 18.53 -30.30 -0.82
CA LEU A 328 19.18 -31.56 -1.28
C LEU A 328 18.23 -32.41 -2.16
N GLY A 329 18.59 -32.51 -3.46
CA GLY A 329 18.56 -33.73 -4.29
C GLY A 329 17.24 -34.44 -4.65
N GLY A 330 16.93 -34.51 -5.95
CA GLY A 330 16.22 -35.65 -6.55
C GLY A 330 15.06 -35.34 -7.51
N THR A 331 15.39 -35.15 -8.79
CA THR A 331 14.68 -35.49 -10.06
C THR A 331 13.14 -35.70 -10.12
N GLU A 332 12.52 -34.90 -11.00
CA GLU A 332 11.35 -35.11 -11.92
C GLU A 332 10.02 -35.64 -11.33
N ASP A 333 8.83 -35.04 -11.51
CA ASP A 333 8.24 -34.60 -12.78
C ASP A 333 7.00 -33.66 -12.61
N SER A 334 6.80 -32.78 -13.60
CA SER A 334 5.66 -31.93 -14.05
C SER A 334 4.43 -31.56 -13.16
N LEU A 335 4.26 -30.25 -12.91
CA LEU A 335 2.99 -29.50 -13.10
C LEU A 335 3.23 -27.98 -12.94
N HIS A 336 3.03 -27.23 -14.03
CA HIS A 336 3.29 -25.80 -14.14
C HIS A 336 2.39 -24.95 -13.22
N SER A 337 3.00 -24.38 -12.18
CA SER A 337 2.57 -23.16 -11.50
C SER A 337 3.69 -22.12 -11.68
N SER A 338 3.41 -21.10 -12.48
CA SER A 338 4.36 -20.03 -12.80
C SER A 338 4.63 -19.17 -11.56
N THR A 339 5.73 -19.45 -10.89
CA THR A 339 6.35 -18.55 -9.91
C THR A 339 7.33 -17.67 -10.68
N LEU A 340 7.02 -16.39 -10.85
CA LEU A 340 7.87 -15.41 -11.53
C LEU A 340 8.24 -14.32 -10.54
N PHE A 341 9.47 -14.37 -10.04
CA PHE A 341 10.34 -13.22 -9.77
C PHE A 341 11.77 -13.75 -9.64
N SER A 342 12.48 -13.83 -10.77
CA SER A 342 13.94 -13.84 -10.83
C SER A 342 14.37 -12.44 -11.22
N VAL A 343 14.93 -11.68 -10.27
CA VAL A 343 15.73 -10.50 -10.58
C VAL A 343 17.17 -11.02 -10.68
N ASN A 344 17.72 -11.02 -11.90
CA ASN A 344 19.15 -11.22 -12.09
C ASN A 344 19.86 -9.95 -11.61
N GLU A 345 20.79 -10.12 -10.67
CA GLU A 345 21.82 -9.14 -10.36
C GLU A 345 22.88 -9.16 -11.47
N ASN A 346 23.04 -8.00 -12.12
CA ASN A 346 24.32 -7.41 -12.53
C ASN A 346 24.11 -5.95 -12.90
#